data_AF-A0A7W1ALX1-F1
#
_entry.id   AF-A0A7W1ALX1-F1
#
_cell.length_a   1.000
_cell.length_b   1.000
_cell.length_c   1.000
_cell.angle_alpha   90.00
_cell.angle_beta   90.00
_cell.angle_gamma   90.00
#
_symmetry.space_group_name_H-M   'P 1'
#
loop_
_entity.id
_entity.type
_entity.pdbx_description
1 polymer ?
#
loop_
_entity_poly.entity_id
_entity_poly.type
_entity_poly.pdbx_seq_one_letter_code
_entity_poly.pdbx_strand_id
1 'polypeptide(L)'
;MVWKAQQVRDGVEVRCESRWWGKQYNVVGESDFAVPEKLILFVSQRGMDHGYWRDLRIGDATFDARFFVFCDSPALLPIICGEATRAALSNTGPHRNDVILYVRNGRVKTSGIAKQDDEDAVDRHVAIHRSLAEDHRGFLARWKERLDTAAGRGDAVWPPTGTLLRPAGALLVKLAWTAPSSRDASDWDEAADSMRTLITAHDDRARMKWTLREVSPTTPCTHVLAGRRFTLVGALPFALPLLENIIRQGQLASIAVHAETITVGVHGIASARQVEGAVRVIHLVVEATADSTSPYR
;
A
#
# COMPACT_ATOMS: atom_id res chain seq x y z
N MET A 1 -15.83 -29.97 13.75
CA MET A 1 -15.15 -29.18 12.70
C MET A 1 -15.02 -30.09 11.49
N VAL A 2 -15.70 -29.80 10.38
CA VAL A 2 -15.69 -30.66 9.19
C VAL A 2 -15.10 -29.83 8.04
N TRP A 3 -13.84 -30.09 7.70
CA TRP A 3 -13.22 -29.59 6.47
C TRP A 3 -13.92 -30.26 5.29
N LYS A 4 -14.52 -29.50 4.38
CA LYS A 4 -15.37 -30.08 3.33
C LYS A 4 -14.73 -30.15 1.96
N ALA A 5 -13.69 -29.38 1.67
CA ALA A 5 -12.89 -29.56 0.46
C ALA A 5 -11.58 -28.77 0.56
N GLN A 6 -10.47 -29.41 0.22
CA GLN A 6 -9.22 -28.76 -0.15
C GLN A 6 -9.05 -29.00 -1.66
N GLN A 7 -9.00 -27.93 -2.43
CA GLN A 7 -8.85 -28.00 -3.89
C GLN A 7 -7.78 -27.01 -4.32
N VAL A 8 -7.00 -27.37 -5.33
CA VAL A 8 -6.11 -26.44 -6.01
C VAL A 8 -6.81 -26.03 -7.31
N ARG A 9 -7.07 -24.73 -7.47
CA ARG A 9 -7.62 -24.14 -8.70
C ARG A 9 -6.66 -23.06 -9.16
N ASP A 10 -6.10 -23.20 -10.36
CA ASP A 10 -5.16 -22.24 -10.95
C ASP A 10 -3.98 -21.85 -10.03
N GLY A 11 -3.42 -22.85 -9.33
CA GLY A 11 -2.32 -22.62 -8.39
C GLY A 11 -2.73 -21.95 -7.08
N VAL A 12 -4.03 -21.72 -6.84
CA VAL A 12 -4.58 -21.25 -5.57
C VAL A 12 -5.07 -22.45 -4.77
N GLU A 13 -4.52 -22.63 -3.57
CA GLU A 13 -5.01 -23.59 -2.61
C GLU A 13 -6.24 -23.01 -1.91
N VAL A 14 -7.42 -23.58 -2.17
CA VAL A 14 -8.68 -23.14 -1.59
C VAL A 14 -9.16 -24.15 -0.55
N ARG A 15 -9.55 -23.63 0.62
CA ARG A 15 -10.14 -24.40 1.71
C ARG A 15 -11.50 -23.82 2.10
N CYS A 16 -12.50 -24.69 2.17
CA CYS A 16 -13.85 -24.33 2.61
C CYS A 16 -14.19 -24.99 3.95
N GLU A 17 -14.56 -24.18 4.95
CA GLU A 17 -14.94 -24.65 6.28
C GLU A 17 -16.41 -24.33 6.55
N SER A 18 -17.23 -25.36 6.74
CA SER A 18 -18.63 -25.17 7.12
C SER A 18 -18.72 -24.62 8.53
N ARG A 19 -19.47 -23.53 8.71
CA ARG A 19 -19.90 -23.12 10.04
C ARG A 19 -21.03 -24.05 10.50
N TRP A 20 -21.04 -24.42 11.77
CA TRP A 20 -22.08 -25.28 12.33
C TRP A 20 -23.43 -24.54 12.49
N TRP A 21 -23.43 -23.21 12.34
CA TRP A 21 -24.60 -22.35 12.36
C TRP A 21 -24.71 -21.54 11.06
N GLY A 22 -25.95 -21.27 10.60
CA GLY A 22 -26.22 -20.25 9.59
C GLY A 22 -26.12 -20.62 8.11
N LYS A 23 -25.99 -21.91 7.73
CA LYS A 23 -25.82 -22.34 6.32
C LYS A 23 -24.76 -21.53 5.56
N GLN A 24 -23.65 -21.24 6.23
CA GLN A 24 -22.52 -20.47 5.71
C GLN A 24 -21.24 -21.31 5.76
N TYR A 25 -20.27 -20.94 4.93
CA TYR A 25 -18.92 -21.47 4.98
C TYR A 25 -17.89 -20.35 4.90
N ASN A 26 -16.75 -20.56 5.57
CA ASN A 26 -15.57 -19.74 5.39
C ASN A 26 -14.87 -20.20 4.10
N VAL A 27 -14.50 -19.26 3.25
CA VAL A 27 -13.64 -19.50 2.08
C VAL A 27 -12.29 -18.89 2.37
N VAL A 28 -11.24 -19.68 2.24
CA VAL A 28 -9.85 -19.22 2.35
C VAL A 28 -9.11 -19.67 1.11
N GLY A 29 -8.49 -18.73 0.40
CA GLY A 29 -7.60 -19.00 -0.72
C GLY A 29 -6.18 -18.59 -0.36
N GLU A 30 -5.19 -19.43 -0.64
CA GLU A 30 -3.78 -19.14 -0.43
C GLU A 30 -2.99 -19.45 -1.70
N SER A 31 -2.07 -18.56 -2.10
CA SER A 31 -1.15 -18.80 -3.22
C SER A 31 0.18 -18.11 -2.98
N ASP A 32 1.18 -18.46 -3.79
CA ASP A 32 2.35 -17.61 -3.92
C ASP A 32 1.96 -16.27 -4.55
N PHE A 33 2.64 -15.22 -4.11
CA PHE A 33 2.45 -13.89 -4.64
C PHE A 33 3.33 -13.72 -5.88
N ALA A 34 2.71 -13.35 -6.99
CA ALA A 34 3.37 -13.24 -8.28
C ALA A 34 4.45 -12.15 -8.31
N VAL A 35 4.40 -11.19 -7.38
CA VAL A 35 5.40 -10.13 -7.26
C VAL A 35 6.39 -10.50 -6.14
N PRO A 36 7.69 -10.70 -6.42
CA PRO A 36 8.66 -11.23 -5.45
C PRO A 36 9.15 -10.20 -4.42
N GLU A 37 8.40 -9.13 -4.19
CA GLU A 37 8.72 -8.12 -3.19
C GLU A 37 8.21 -8.51 -1.80
N LYS A 38 8.98 -8.16 -0.77
CA LYS A 38 8.51 -8.27 0.61
C LYS A 38 7.60 -7.09 0.91
N LEU A 39 6.36 -7.19 0.43
CA LEU A 39 5.32 -6.21 0.73
C LEU A 39 4.29 -6.77 1.68
N ILE A 40 3.71 -5.86 2.45
CA ILE A 40 2.52 -6.08 3.25
C ILE A 40 1.39 -5.30 2.58
N LEU A 41 0.39 -6.00 2.05
CA LEU A 41 -0.85 -5.41 1.55
C LEU A 41 -2.01 -6.02 2.33
N PHE A 42 -2.94 -5.18 2.74
CA PHE A 42 -4.18 -5.59 3.35
C PHE A 42 -5.33 -4.78 2.76
N VAL A 43 -6.39 -5.47 2.33
CA VAL A 43 -7.61 -4.85 1.80
C VAL A 43 -8.83 -5.52 2.40
N SER A 44 -9.75 -4.75 2.99
CA SER A 44 -10.94 -5.30 3.66
C SER A 44 -12.12 -4.32 3.64
N GLN A 45 -13.35 -4.81 3.46
CA GLN A 45 -14.57 -3.99 3.59
C GLN A 45 -14.96 -3.73 5.05
N ARG A 46 -14.67 -4.69 5.94
CA ARG A 46 -15.06 -4.60 7.36
C ARG A 46 -14.10 -3.76 8.19
N GLY A 47 -12.88 -3.56 7.70
CA GLY A 47 -11.76 -3.21 8.58
C GLY A 47 -11.42 -4.38 9.52
N MET A 48 -10.31 -4.30 10.25
CA MET A 48 -9.99 -5.26 11.32
C MET A 48 -9.63 -4.50 12.60
N ASP A 49 -9.87 -5.18 13.73
CA ASP A 49 -9.56 -4.85 15.14
C ASP A 49 -8.08 -4.52 15.45
N HIS A 50 -7.24 -4.30 14.44
CA HIS A 50 -5.80 -4.11 14.54
C HIS A 50 -5.30 -2.70 14.20
N GLY A 51 -6.20 -1.70 14.14
CA GLY A 51 -5.80 -0.29 14.08
C GLY A 51 -5.23 0.17 12.72
N TYR A 52 -5.72 -0.37 11.61
CA TYR A 52 -5.26 0.00 10.27
C TYR A 52 -6.25 0.95 9.53
N TRP A 53 -5.66 1.79 8.69
CA TRP A 53 -6.16 3.10 8.26
C TRP A 53 -7.10 3.04 7.04
N ARG A 54 -8.02 4.01 6.94
CA ARG A 54 -9.02 4.14 5.85
C ARG A 54 -8.56 5.05 4.70
N ASP A 55 -7.33 5.57 4.76
CA ASP A 55 -6.92 6.77 4.00
C ASP A 55 -5.89 6.53 2.88
N LEU A 56 -5.52 5.27 2.60
CA LEU A 56 -4.72 4.96 1.40
C LEU A 56 -5.63 4.82 0.19
N ARG A 57 -5.45 5.72 -0.78
CA ARG A 57 -6.16 5.70 -2.06
C ARG A 57 -5.38 4.97 -3.13
N ILE A 58 -6.06 4.10 -3.85
CA ILE A 58 -5.49 3.36 -4.98
C ILE A 58 -5.80 4.09 -6.30
N GLY A 59 -6.75 5.04 -6.29
CA GLY A 59 -7.01 5.95 -7.42
C GLY A 59 -8.46 5.93 -7.92
N ASP A 60 -9.26 4.94 -7.51
CA ASP A 60 -10.71 4.89 -7.76
C ASP A 60 -11.46 5.27 -6.48
N ALA A 61 -12.10 6.44 -6.50
CA ALA A 61 -12.82 6.96 -5.35
C ALA A 61 -13.98 6.06 -4.89
N THR A 62 -14.62 5.31 -5.80
CA THR A 62 -15.72 4.42 -5.45
C THR A 62 -15.23 3.16 -4.74
N PHE A 63 -14.10 2.62 -5.21
CA PHE A 63 -13.41 1.53 -4.55
C PHE A 63 -12.87 1.97 -3.18
N ASP A 64 -12.14 3.07 -3.14
CA ASP A 64 -11.47 3.58 -1.94
C ASP A 64 -12.48 3.93 -0.82
N ALA A 65 -13.71 4.33 -1.17
CA ALA A 65 -14.76 4.59 -0.17
C ALA A 65 -15.29 3.31 0.51
N ARG A 66 -15.19 2.16 -0.18
CA ARG A 66 -15.74 0.88 0.27
C ARG A 66 -14.74 0.04 1.06
N PHE A 67 -13.45 0.19 0.78
CA PHE A 67 -12.41 -0.67 1.36
C PHE A 67 -11.46 0.10 2.27
N PHE A 68 -11.04 -0.56 3.35
CA PHE A 68 -9.87 -0.21 4.13
C PHE A 68 -8.64 -0.82 3.46
N VAL A 69 -7.62 0.00 3.21
CA VAL A 69 -6.40 -0.40 2.51
C VAL A 69 -5.19 -0.03 3.36
N PHE A 70 -4.33 -1.01 3.61
CA PHE A 70 -3.00 -0.80 4.17
C PHE A 70 -1.96 -1.37 3.22
N CYS A 71 -0.92 -0.59 2.94
CA CYS A 71 0.27 -1.07 2.26
C CYS A 71 1.51 -0.44 2.88
N ASP A 72 2.52 -1.25 3.18
CA ASP A 72 3.82 -0.77 3.66
C ASP A 72 4.61 -0.03 2.56
N SER A 73 4.27 -0.30 1.29
CA SER A 73 4.79 0.39 0.10
C SER A 73 3.67 1.01 -0.75
N PRO A 74 2.99 2.09 -0.30
CA PRO A 74 1.82 2.65 -0.98
C PRO A 74 2.03 3.04 -2.44
N ALA A 75 3.27 3.38 -2.83
CA ALA A 75 3.59 3.72 -4.21
C ALA A 75 3.36 2.55 -5.19
N LEU A 76 3.47 1.30 -4.71
CA LEU A 76 3.22 0.11 -5.50
C LEU A 76 1.73 -0.25 -5.59
N LEU A 77 0.86 0.37 -4.79
CA LEU A 77 -0.57 0.05 -4.79
C LEU A 77 -1.21 0.10 -6.19
N PRO A 78 -0.96 1.10 -7.04
CA PRO A 78 -1.54 1.14 -8.39
C PRO A 78 -1.03 0.02 -9.32
N ILE A 79 0.12 -0.58 -9.00
CA ILE A 79 0.76 -1.65 -9.78
C ILE A 79 0.28 -3.02 -9.29
N ILE A 80 0.16 -3.19 -7.97
CA ILE A 80 -0.21 -4.47 -7.35
C ILE A 80 -1.73 -4.64 -7.28
N CYS A 81 -2.45 -3.56 -6.95
CA CYS A 81 -3.90 -3.53 -6.84
C CYS A 81 -4.44 -2.61 -7.94
N GLY A 82 -4.24 -3.03 -9.19
CA GLY A 82 -4.68 -2.31 -10.36
C GLY A 82 -6.18 -2.44 -10.60
N GLU A 83 -6.60 -2.20 -11.84
CA GLU A 83 -8.02 -2.17 -12.20
C GLU A 83 -8.67 -3.55 -12.10
N ALA A 84 -7.97 -4.60 -12.54
CA ALA A 84 -8.49 -5.97 -12.51
C ALA A 84 -8.71 -6.42 -11.06
N THR A 85 -7.74 -6.19 -10.18
CA THR A 85 -7.83 -6.57 -8.76
C THR A 85 -8.93 -5.78 -8.06
N ARG A 86 -9.07 -4.48 -8.35
CA ARG A 86 -10.17 -3.66 -7.80
C ARG A 86 -11.54 -4.16 -8.25
N ALA A 87 -11.69 -4.54 -9.51
CA ALA A 87 -12.91 -5.12 -10.04
C ALA A 87 -13.24 -6.47 -9.37
N ALA A 88 -12.24 -7.35 -9.24
CA ALA A 88 -12.38 -8.64 -8.59
C ALA A 88 -12.78 -8.50 -7.10
N LEU A 89 -12.12 -7.60 -6.36
CA LEU A 89 -12.45 -7.30 -4.97
C LEU A 89 -13.86 -6.70 -4.82
N SER A 90 -14.29 -5.88 -5.78
CA SER A 90 -15.62 -5.26 -5.78
C SER A 90 -16.75 -6.23 -6.09
N ASN A 91 -16.45 -7.36 -6.73
CA ASN A 91 -17.40 -8.42 -7.00
C ASN A 91 -17.71 -9.21 -5.72
N THR A 92 -18.76 -8.80 -5.01
CA THR A 92 -19.22 -9.45 -3.78
C THR A 92 -20.33 -10.49 -4.00
N GLY A 93 -20.63 -10.83 -5.25
CA GLY A 93 -21.67 -11.79 -5.60
C GLY A 93 -23.10 -11.36 -5.17
N PRO A 94 -24.08 -12.26 -5.33
CA PRO A 94 -25.50 -11.96 -5.10
C PRO A 94 -25.83 -11.72 -3.62
N HIS A 95 -25.00 -12.20 -2.70
CA HIS A 95 -25.21 -12.09 -1.26
C HIS A 95 -24.36 -11.03 -0.56
N ARG A 96 -23.62 -10.21 -1.33
CA ARG A 96 -22.73 -9.17 -0.80
C ARG A 96 -21.74 -9.72 0.24
N ASN A 97 -21.07 -10.82 -0.09
CA ASN A 97 -20.10 -11.44 0.79
C ASN A 97 -18.87 -10.53 0.93
N ASP A 98 -18.40 -10.35 2.17
CA ASP A 98 -17.18 -9.60 2.43
C ASP A 98 -15.96 -10.47 2.14
N VAL A 99 -15.01 -9.91 1.40
CA VAL A 99 -13.71 -10.51 1.15
C VAL A 99 -12.60 -9.64 1.72
N ILE A 100 -11.63 -10.31 2.32
CA ILE A 100 -10.41 -9.74 2.86
C ILE A 100 -9.25 -10.29 2.04
N LEU A 101 -8.38 -9.41 1.55
CA LEU A 101 -7.12 -9.73 0.89
C LEU A 101 -5.96 -9.39 1.84
N TYR A 102 -5.00 -10.30 1.92
CA TYR A 102 -3.75 -10.14 2.63
C TYR A 102 -2.59 -10.61 1.75
N VAL A 103 -1.56 -9.78 1.61
CA VAL A 103 -0.28 -10.17 1.01
C VAL A 103 0.80 -9.91 2.04
N ARG A 104 1.61 -10.92 2.32
CA ARG A 104 2.77 -10.78 3.21
C ARG A 104 3.79 -11.87 2.92
N ASN A 105 5.07 -11.50 2.98
CA ASN A 105 6.19 -12.44 2.83
C ASN A 105 6.09 -13.30 1.54
N GLY A 106 5.67 -12.68 0.43
CA GLY A 106 5.53 -13.39 -0.85
C GLY A 106 4.35 -14.37 -0.93
N ARG A 107 3.38 -14.30 0.00
CA ARG A 107 2.16 -15.11 -0.01
C ARG A 107 0.93 -14.23 -0.12
N VAL A 108 -0.03 -14.66 -0.92
CA VAL A 108 -1.38 -14.08 -0.99
C VAL A 108 -2.32 -14.96 -0.19
N LYS A 109 -3.18 -14.32 0.60
CA LYS A 109 -4.28 -14.95 1.29
C LYS A 109 -5.54 -14.14 1.10
N THR A 110 -6.62 -14.80 0.69
CA THR A 110 -7.97 -14.25 0.74
C THR A 110 -8.79 -14.98 1.79
N SER A 111 -9.70 -14.27 2.47
CA SER A 111 -10.65 -14.86 3.41
C SER A 111 -12.00 -14.17 3.35
N GLY A 112 -13.07 -14.94 3.48
CA GLY A 112 -14.44 -14.44 3.35
C GLY A 112 -15.46 -15.42 3.90
N ILE A 113 -16.69 -14.96 4.08
CA ILE A 113 -17.82 -15.78 4.51
C ILE A 113 -18.85 -15.79 3.37
N ALA A 114 -19.20 -16.98 2.89
CA ALA A 114 -20.19 -17.18 1.84
C ALA A 114 -21.35 -18.04 2.33
N LYS A 115 -22.52 -17.89 1.72
CA LYS A 115 -23.64 -18.81 1.93
C LYS A 115 -23.40 -20.13 1.18
N GLN A 116 -23.90 -21.24 1.71
CA GLN A 116 -23.70 -22.58 1.13
C GLN A 116 -24.27 -22.76 -0.28
N ASP A 117 -25.26 -21.96 -0.67
CA ASP A 117 -25.87 -21.94 -2.00
C ASP A 117 -25.14 -21.03 -2.99
N ASP A 118 -24.06 -20.37 -2.56
CA ASP A 118 -23.23 -19.52 -3.41
C ASP A 118 -22.14 -20.36 -4.10
N GLU A 119 -22.47 -20.89 -5.27
CA GLU A 119 -21.61 -21.78 -6.06
C GLU A 119 -20.33 -21.08 -6.56
N ASP A 120 -20.42 -19.78 -6.82
CA ASP A 120 -19.33 -18.97 -7.38
C ASP A 120 -18.40 -18.37 -6.31
N ALA A 121 -18.61 -18.65 -5.02
CA ALA A 121 -17.80 -18.00 -3.98
C ALA A 121 -16.32 -18.38 -4.05
N VAL A 122 -16.02 -19.64 -4.37
CA VAL A 122 -14.64 -20.08 -4.59
C VAL A 122 -14.03 -19.35 -5.78
N ASP A 123 -14.76 -19.23 -6.89
CA ASP A 123 -14.22 -18.63 -8.12
C ASP A 123 -13.97 -17.13 -7.95
N ARG A 124 -14.76 -16.42 -7.14
CA ARG A 124 -14.47 -15.02 -6.78
C ARG A 124 -13.18 -14.86 -5.98
N HIS A 125 -12.89 -15.79 -5.07
CA HIS A 125 -11.60 -15.80 -4.35
C HIS A 125 -10.44 -16.07 -5.32
N VAL A 126 -10.57 -17.09 -6.18
CA VAL A 126 -9.54 -17.40 -7.20
C VAL A 126 -9.34 -16.21 -8.15
N ALA A 127 -10.42 -15.52 -8.55
CA ALA A 127 -10.35 -14.36 -9.42
C ALA A 127 -9.47 -13.24 -8.84
N ILE A 128 -9.53 -12.98 -7.53
CA ILE A 128 -8.66 -11.98 -6.89
C ILE A 128 -7.18 -12.35 -7.05
N HIS A 129 -6.82 -13.62 -6.85
CA HIS A 129 -5.44 -14.07 -7.02
C HIS A 129 -4.98 -13.97 -8.48
N ARG A 130 -5.85 -14.33 -9.45
CA ARG A 130 -5.57 -14.16 -10.89
C ARG A 130 -5.38 -12.68 -11.25
N SER A 131 -6.26 -11.81 -10.77
CA SER A 131 -6.21 -10.38 -11.07
C SER A 131 -4.98 -9.67 -10.51
N LEU A 132 -4.43 -10.13 -9.37
CA LEU A 132 -3.14 -9.64 -8.87
C LEU A 132 -2.00 -9.91 -9.86
N ALA A 133 -1.99 -11.09 -10.48
CA ALA A 133 -1.01 -11.42 -11.52
C ALA A 133 -1.28 -10.64 -12.82
N GLU A 134 -2.56 -10.47 -13.18
CA GLU A 134 -2.98 -9.72 -14.37
C GLU A 134 -2.58 -8.25 -14.30
N ASP A 135 -2.87 -7.54 -13.19
CA ASP A 135 -2.49 -6.14 -13.03
C ASP A 135 -0.98 -5.95 -13.11
N HIS A 136 -0.22 -6.89 -12.53
CA HIS A 136 1.22 -6.89 -12.59
C HIS A 136 1.74 -7.02 -14.02
N ARG A 137 1.23 -8.01 -14.78
CA ARG A 137 1.59 -8.21 -16.19
C ARG A 137 1.09 -7.06 -17.08
N GLY A 138 -0.10 -6.53 -16.83
CA GLY A 138 -0.70 -5.42 -17.58
C GLY A 138 0.09 -4.13 -17.45
N PHE A 139 0.65 -3.86 -16.26
CA PHE A 139 1.59 -2.75 -16.08
C PHE A 139 2.82 -2.88 -17.00
N LEU A 140 3.34 -4.09 -17.20
CA LEU A 140 4.46 -4.35 -18.11
C LEU A 140 4.11 -4.18 -19.56
N ALA A 141 2.96 -4.70 -19.98
CA ALA A 141 2.50 -4.54 -21.34
C ALA A 141 2.40 -3.06 -21.72
N ARG A 142 1.82 -2.24 -20.83
CA ARG A 142 1.74 -0.77 -21.01
C ARG A 142 3.11 -0.09 -21.03
N TRP A 143 4.07 -0.59 -20.26
CA TRP A 143 5.45 -0.09 -20.30
C TRP A 143 6.17 -0.45 -21.60
N LYS A 144 6.03 -1.70 -22.05
CA LYS A 144 6.56 -2.19 -23.33
C LYS A 144 6.01 -1.35 -24.49
N GLU A 145 4.70 -1.14 -24.53
CA GLU A 145 4.04 -0.32 -25.54
C GLU A 145 4.59 1.12 -25.57
N ARG A 146 4.84 1.73 -24.41
CA ARG A 146 5.46 3.06 -24.32
C ARG A 146 6.88 3.09 -24.87
N LEU A 147 7.68 2.04 -24.65
CA LEU A 147 9.03 1.92 -25.20
C LEU A 147 9.02 1.73 -26.72
N ASP A 148 8.14 0.86 -27.21
CA ASP A 148 7.96 0.62 -28.64
C ASP A 148 7.52 1.91 -29.35
N THR A 149 6.60 2.65 -28.74
CA THR A 149 6.09 3.94 -29.24
C THR A 149 7.15 5.04 -29.17
N ALA A 150 8.03 5.02 -28.17
CA ALA A 150 9.14 5.97 -28.05
C ALA A 150 10.28 5.72 -29.07
N ALA A 151 10.19 4.69 -29.91
CA ALA A 151 11.19 4.32 -30.91
C ALA A 151 12.62 4.27 -30.37
N GLY A 152 12.80 3.82 -29.12
CA GLY A 152 14.10 3.73 -28.45
C GLY A 152 14.72 5.08 -28.03
N ARG A 153 13.96 6.19 -28.05
CA ARG A 153 14.44 7.53 -27.62
C ARG A 153 14.25 7.84 -26.13
N GLY A 154 13.63 6.95 -25.37
CA GLY A 154 13.77 6.95 -23.91
C GLY A 154 15.08 6.29 -23.54
N ASP A 155 15.76 6.74 -22.47
CA ASP A 155 16.94 6.05 -21.95
C ASP A 155 16.59 4.56 -21.76
N ALA A 156 17.11 3.73 -22.65
CA ALA A 156 16.90 2.29 -22.66
C ALA A 156 17.79 1.67 -21.57
N VAL A 157 17.56 2.03 -20.31
CA VAL A 157 18.17 1.32 -19.19
C VAL A 157 17.47 -0.01 -19.10
N TRP A 158 18.19 -1.06 -19.46
CA TRP A 158 17.76 -2.43 -19.27
C TRP A 158 18.38 -2.96 -17.97
N PRO A 159 17.57 -3.35 -16.95
CA PRO A 159 16.11 -3.39 -16.96
C PRO A 159 15.47 -2.01 -16.63
N PRO A 160 14.19 -1.80 -17.02
CA PRO A 160 13.54 -0.49 -16.90
C PRO A 160 13.50 -0.02 -15.45
N THR A 161 14.03 1.18 -15.24
CA THR A 161 13.95 1.88 -13.96
C THR A 161 12.75 2.81 -13.99
N GLY A 162 11.72 2.50 -13.19
CA GLY A 162 10.56 3.35 -13.00
C GLY A 162 10.74 4.24 -11.78
N THR A 163 10.85 5.55 -11.97
CA THR A 163 10.82 6.49 -10.84
C THR A 163 9.37 6.80 -10.50
N LEU A 164 8.87 6.26 -9.38
CA LEU A 164 7.60 6.69 -8.80
C LEU A 164 7.86 7.96 -8.00
N LEU A 165 7.57 9.09 -8.63
CA LEU A 165 7.66 10.40 -7.97
C LEU A 165 6.59 10.47 -6.88
N ARG A 166 7.02 10.58 -5.62
CA ARG A 166 6.14 10.97 -4.52
C ARG A 166 6.38 12.45 -4.20
N PRO A 167 5.39 13.13 -3.60
CA PRO A 167 5.62 14.40 -2.91
C PRO A 167 6.68 14.29 -1.80
N ALA A 168 6.96 13.07 -1.32
CA ALA A 168 7.87 12.77 -0.21
C ALA A 168 9.32 12.42 -0.61
N GLY A 169 9.64 12.50 -1.91
CA GLY A 169 10.90 12.00 -2.49
C GLY A 169 10.62 10.98 -3.59
N ALA A 170 11.60 10.75 -4.46
CA ALA A 170 11.47 9.75 -5.52
C ALA A 170 11.64 8.34 -4.91
N LEU A 171 10.61 7.49 -4.99
CA LEU A 171 10.82 6.06 -4.80
C LEU A 171 11.23 5.48 -6.14
N LEU A 172 12.47 5.05 -6.24
CA LEU A 172 12.97 4.42 -7.45
C LEU A 172 12.64 2.92 -7.40
N VAL A 173 11.65 2.52 -8.17
CA VAL A 173 11.28 1.11 -8.32
C VAL A 173 11.97 0.60 -9.58
N LYS A 174 12.94 -0.30 -9.41
CA LYS A 174 13.51 -1.01 -10.55
C LYS A 174 12.66 -2.24 -10.78
N LEU A 175 12.18 -2.40 -11.99
CA LEU A 175 11.79 -3.73 -12.42
C LEU A 175 13.08 -4.44 -12.83
N ALA A 176 13.25 -5.68 -12.44
CA ALA A 176 14.30 -6.54 -12.92
C ALA A 176 13.68 -7.83 -13.43
N TRP A 177 14.08 -8.25 -14.59
CA TRP A 177 13.60 -9.47 -15.22
C TRP A 177 14.72 -10.05 -16.07
N THR A 178 14.60 -11.33 -16.38
CA THR A 178 15.44 -11.96 -17.40
C THR A 178 15.10 -11.33 -18.74
N ALA A 179 16.11 -10.86 -19.46
CA ALA A 179 15.89 -10.30 -20.78
C ALA A 179 15.38 -11.39 -21.73
N PRO A 180 14.39 -11.11 -22.59
CA PRO A 180 14.06 -12.02 -23.68
C PRO A 180 15.29 -12.17 -24.58
N SER A 181 15.60 -13.41 -24.93
CA SER A 181 16.72 -13.78 -25.79
C SER A 181 16.36 -13.77 -27.29
N SER A 182 15.07 -13.70 -27.61
CA SER A 182 14.52 -13.74 -28.96
C SER A 182 13.28 -12.82 -29.12
N ARG A 183 12.69 -12.85 -30.32
CA ARG A 183 11.43 -12.14 -30.63
C ARG A 183 10.20 -13.04 -30.50
N ASP A 184 10.38 -14.28 -30.05
CA ASP A 184 9.32 -15.27 -30.00
C ASP A 184 8.39 -15.00 -28.81
N ALA A 185 7.07 -15.10 -29.03
CA ALA A 185 6.09 -14.79 -27.99
C ALA A 185 6.33 -15.55 -26.68
N SER A 186 6.76 -16.81 -26.75
CA SER A 186 7.05 -17.64 -25.57
C SER A 186 8.24 -17.15 -24.75
N ASP A 187 9.30 -16.65 -25.40
CA ASP A 187 10.48 -16.10 -24.70
C ASP A 187 10.14 -14.76 -24.03
N TRP A 188 9.19 -14.02 -24.59
CA TRP A 188 8.61 -12.84 -23.95
C TRP A 188 7.72 -13.18 -22.75
N ASP A 189 6.94 -14.25 -22.83
CA ASP A 189 6.12 -14.73 -21.72
C ASP A 189 7.00 -15.24 -20.56
N GLU A 190 8.06 -16.00 -20.85
CA GLU A 190 9.04 -16.45 -19.86
C GLU A 190 9.80 -15.27 -19.21
N ALA A 191 10.19 -14.27 -20.00
CA ALA A 191 10.78 -13.04 -19.48
C ALA A 191 9.81 -12.29 -18.55
N ALA A 192 8.53 -12.21 -18.91
CA ALA A 192 7.50 -11.59 -18.07
C ALA A 192 7.29 -12.36 -16.75
N ASP A 193 7.32 -13.69 -16.78
CA ASP A 193 7.18 -14.55 -15.60
C ASP A 193 8.44 -14.56 -14.71
N SER A 194 9.62 -14.27 -15.26
CA SER A 194 10.86 -14.12 -14.49
C SER A 194 10.92 -12.81 -13.68
N MET A 195 9.95 -11.93 -13.89
CA MET A 195 10.03 -10.57 -13.41
C MET A 195 9.96 -10.46 -11.90
N ARG A 196 10.82 -9.58 -11.42
CA ARG A 196 10.96 -9.19 -10.03
C ARG A 196 10.87 -7.67 -9.95
N THR A 197 10.01 -7.16 -9.10
CA THR A 197 10.21 -5.80 -8.59
C THR A 197 11.42 -5.84 -7.68
N LEU A 198 12.47 -5.12 -8.03
CA LEU A 198 13.51 -4.73 -7.10
C LEU A 198 13.18 -3.32 -6.64
N ILE A 199 12.58 -3.18 -5.46
CA ILE A 199 12.61 -1.89 -4.79
C ILE A 199 14.06 -1.65 -4.34
N THR A 200 14.89 -1.09 -5.22
CA THR A 200 16.08 -0.37 -4.76
C THR A 200 15.58 0.91 -4.12
N ALA A 201 15.24 0.81 -2.84
CA ALA A 201 14.88 1.94 -2.03
C ALA A 201 16.09 2.88 -1.92
N HIS A 202 16.31 3.72 -2.92
CA HIS A 202 16.64 5.10 -2.61
C HIS A 202 15.40 5.68 -1.97
N ASP A 203 15.20 5.30 -0.70
CA ASP A 203 14.26 5.98 0.14
C ASP A 203 14.91 7.30 0.50
N ASP A 204 14.69 8.31 -0.35
CA ASP A 204 15.15 9.66 -0.06
C ASP A 204 14.58 10.16 1.28
N ARG A 205 13.58 9.50 1.90
CA ARG A 205 13.16 9.76 3.28
C ARG A 205 14.30 9.61 4.31
N ALA A 206 15.26 8.73 4.07
CA ALA A 206 16.44 8.58 4.93
C ALA A 206 17.45 9.73 4.76
N ARG A 207 17.40 10.46 3.64
CA ARG A 207 18.26 11.61 3.32
C ARG A 207 17.58 12.96 3.56
N MET A 208 16.26 13.00 3.45
CA MET A 208 15.43 14.20 3.60
C MET A 208 14.93 14.32 5.03
N LYS A 209 15.13 15.50 5.63
CA LYS A 209 14.44 15.89 6.85
C LYS A 209 12.92 15.84 6.61
N TRP A 210 12.16 15.55 7.66
CA TRP A 210 10.74 15.25 7.51
C TRP A 210 9.84 16.48 7.65
N THR A 211 8.70 16.45 6.97
CA THR A 211 7.65 17.46 7.09
C THR A 211 6.29 16.79 7.22
N LEU A 212 5.42 17.35 8.05
CA LEU A 212 4.04 16.96 8.25
C LEU A 212 3.18 18.19 7.99
N ARG A 213 2.26 18.14 7.03
CA ARG A 213 1.45 19.31 6.66
C ARG A 213 -0.01 18.96 6.50
N GLU A 214 -0.90 19.77 7.06
CA GLU A 214 -2.34 19.62 6.87
C GLU A 214 -2.72 19.85 5.40
N VAL A 215 -3.57 18.98 4.85
CA VAL A 215 -4.02 19.00 3.46
C VAL A 215 -5.54 18.87 3.37
N SER A 216 -6.15 19.59 2.43
CA SER A 216 -7.61 19.51 2.20
C SER A 216 -8.02 18.33 1.31
N PRO A 217 -7.42 18.10 0.13
CA PRO A 217 -7.64 16.85 -0.61
C PRO A 217 -6.75 15.72 -0.04
N THR A 218 -7.29 14.50 -0.02
CA THR A 218 -6.49 13.30 0.27
C THR A 218 -5.48 13.09 -0.85
N THR A 219 -4.20 13.04 -0.49
CA THR A 219 -3.10 12.66 -1.39
C THR A 219 -2.56 11.28 -0.97
N PRO A 220 -1.82 10.57 -1.83
CA PRO A 220 -1.02 9.43 -1.37
C PRO A 220 -0.17 9.87 -0.16
N CYS A 221 -0.13 9.06 0.90
CA CYS A 221 0.59 9.34 2.16
C CYS A 221 -0.08 10.37 3.08
N THR A 222 -1.37 10.61 2.92
CA THR A 222 -2.17 11.33 3.91
C THR A 222 -2.45 10.43 5.13
N HIS A 223 -2.19 10.96 6.31
CA HIS A 223 -2.46 10.39 7.62
C HIS A 223 -3.56 11.21 8.29
N VAL A 224 -4.49 10.57 9.00
CA VAL A 224 -5.46 11.28 9.82
C VAL A 224 -4.95 11.38 11.25
N LEU A 225 -4.71 12.59 11.73
CA LEU A 225 -4.24 12.85 13.08
C LEU A 225 -5.20 13.84 13.73
N ALA A 226 -5.73 13.48 14.90
CA ALA A 226 -6.66 14.33 15.63
C ALA A 226 -7.88 14.76 14.77
N GLY A 227 -8.39 13.86 13.93
CA GLY A 227 -9.52 14.12 13.04
C GLY A 227 -9.21 15.00 11.82
N ARG A 228 -7.96 15.41 11.61
CA ARG A 228 -7.52 16.23 10.47
C ARG A 228 -6.52 15.47 9.59
N ARG A 229 -6.39 15.88 8.33
CA ARG A 229 -5.59 15.17 7.31
C ARG A 229 -4.23 15.80 7.15
N PHE A 230 -3.17 15.03 7.31
CA PHE A 230 -1.79 15.48 7.19
C PHE A 230 -1.01 14.63 6.19
N THR A 231 -0.21 15.25 5.33
CA THR A 231 0.74 14.53 4.49
C THR A 231 2.10 14.53 5.15
N LEU A 232 2.68 13.33 5.31
CA LEU A 232 4.03 13.14 5.81
C LEU A 232 5.01 12.94 4.65
N VAL A 233 6.09 13.72 4.67
CA VAL A 233 7.25 13.63 3.78
C VAL A 233 8.47 13.34 4.65
N GLY A 234 9.37 12.47 4.20
CA GLY A 234 10.56 12.08 4.98
C GLY A 234 10.32 10.96 6.00
N ALA A 235 11.37 10.60 6.74
CA ALA A 235 11.31 9.59 7.80
C ALA A 235 11.18 10.25 9.17
N LEU A 236 10.13 9.89 9.91
CA LEU A 236 9.99 10.29 11.31
C LEU A 236 10.94 9.45 12.19
N PRO A 237 11.69 10.07 13.11
CA PRO A 237 12.54 9.34 14.04
C PRO A 237 11.75 8.70 15.20
N PHE A 238 10.44 8.89 15.25
CA PHE A 238 9.54 8.36 16.29
C PHE A 238 8.17 8.00 15.71
N ALA A 239 7.36 7.26 16.48
CA ALA A 239 6.05 6.81 16.04
C ALA A 239 5.07 7.98 15.86
N LEU A 240 4.41 8.05 14.69
CA LEU A 240 3.45 9.11 14.32
C LEU A 240 2.33 9.35 15.37
N PRO A 241 1.77 8.33 16.05
CA PRO A 241 0.74 8.54 17.08
C PRO A 241 1.18 9.45 18.24
N LEU A 242 2.48 9.57 18.53
CA LEU A 242 2.99 10.48 19.56
C LEU A 242 2.67 11.95 19.25
N LEU A 243 2.56 12.30 17.96
CA LEU A 243 2.17 13.65 17.53
C LEU A 243 0.68 13.91 17.66
N GLU A 244 -0.17 12.88 17.74
CA GLU A 244 -1.62 13.06 17.64
C GLU A 244 -2.17 13.96 18.76
N ASN A 245 -1.74 13.71 20.00
CA ASN A 245 -2.18 14.52 21.15
C ASN A 245 -1.65 15.96 21.07
N ILE A 246 -0.41 16.14 20.59
CA ILE A 246 0.21 17.46 20.46
C ILE A 246 -0.48 18.27 19.35
N ILE A 247 -0.74 17.64 18.20
CA ILE A 247 -1.49 18.21 17.08
C ILE A 247 -2.91 18.61 17.51
N ARG A 248 -3.58 17.79 18.32
CA ARG A 248 -4.92 18.06 18.84
C ARG A 248 -4.93 19.25 19.80
N GLN A 249 -4.04 19.25 20.79
CA GLN A 249 -4.01 20.26 21.84
C GLN A 249 -3.46 21.60 21.35
N GLY A 250 -2.42 21.56 20.53
CA GLY A 250 -1.76 22.73 19.98
C GLY A 250 -2.35 23.23 18.66
N GLN A 251 -3.41 22.60 18.15
CA GLN A 251 -4.04 22.95 16.86
C GLN A 251 -3.01 23.21 15.75
N LEU A 252 -2.01 22.34 15.65
CA LEU A 252 -0.88 22.49 14.73
C LEU A 252 -1.35 22.20 13.29
N ALA A 253 -0.97 23.04 12.34
CA ALA A 253 -1.29 22.89 10.92
C ALA A 253 -0.10 22.31 10.12
N SER A 254 1.13 22.54 10.56
CA SER A 254 2.31 21.95 9.93
C SER A 254 3.49 21.82 10.89
N ILE A 255 4.38 20.88 10.59
CA ILE A 255 5.69 20.72 11.20
C ILE A 255 6.67 20.49 10.06
N ALA A 256 7.74 21.27 9.97
CA ALA A 256 8.79 21.06 8.99
C ALA A 256 10.14 21.10 9.70
N VAL A 257 10.88 20.00 9.60
CA VAL A 257 12.25 19.92 10.09
C VAL A 257 13.15 20.18 8.90
N HIS A 258 14.07 21.12 9.04
CA HIS A 258 15.13 21.44 8.08
C HIS A 258 16.49 21.15 8.72
N ALA A 259 17.58 21.48 8.02
CA ALA A 259 18.94 21.20 8.51
C ALA A 259 19.21 21.86 9.87
N GLU A 260 18.78 23.11 10.06
CA GLU A 260 19.10 23.93 11.23
C GLU A 260 17.87 24.50 11.94
N THR A 261 16.67 24.24 11.40
CA THR A 261 15.44 24.87 11.89
C THR A 261 14.30 23.87 11.98
N ILE A 262 13.44 24.06 12.99
CA ILE A 262 12.15 23.37 13.12
C ILE A 262 11.07 24.45 13.02
N THR A 263 10.25 24.36 11.99
CA THR A 263 9.12 25.27 11.78
C THR A 263 7.84 24.57 12.16
N VAL A 264 7.05 25.18 13.04
CA VAL A 264 5.72 24.69 13.40
C VAL A 264 4.68 25.72 12.98
N GLY A 265 3.81 25.34 12.05
CA GLY A 265 2.65 26.14 11.65
C GLY A 265 1.44 25.85 12.53
N VAL A 266 0.71 26.88 12.90
CA VAL A 266 -0.51 26.81 13.72
C VAL A 266 -1.68 27.46 12.99
N HIS A 267 -2.92 27.11 13.34
CA HIS A 267 -4.08 27.82 12.81
C HIS A 267 -4.28 29.17 13.48
N GLY A 268 -4.49 30.20 12.66
CA GLY A 268 -4.82 31.54 13.12
C GLY A 268 -3.66 32.23 13.85
N ILE A 269 -4.00 33.06 14.84
CA ILE A 269 -3.02 33.74 15.70
C ILE A 269 -2.62 32.79 16.83
N ALA A 270 -1.31 32.62 17.04
CA ALA A 270 -0.78 31.69 18.03
C ALA A 270 -1.20 32.05 19.47
N SER A 271 -2.00 31.19 20.09
CA SER A 271 -2.32 31.23 21.52
C SER A 271 -1.24 30.51 22.35
N ALA A 272 -1.21 30.78 23.67
CA ALA A 272 -0.26 30.15 24.59
C ALA A 272 -0.25 28.61 24.51
N ARG A 273 -1.43 28.00 24.34
CA ARG A 273 -1.58 26.55 24.19
C ARG A 273 -0.99 26.02 22.87
N GLN A 274 -1.08 26.80 21.80
CA GLN A 274 -0.50 26.44 20.50
C GLN A 274 1.03 26.58 20.54
N VAL A 275 1.54 27.58 21.25
CA VAL A 275 2.98 27.74 21.51
C VAL A 275 3.52 26.59 22.34
N GLU A 276 2.84 26.18 23.42
CA GLU A 276 3.22 25.01 24.22
C GLU A 276 3.25 23.73 23.39
N GLY A 277 2.24 23.53 22.54
CA GLY A 277 2.21 22.41 21.59
C GLY A 277 3.41 22.44 20.63
N ALA A 278 3.75 23.60 20.08
CA ALA A 278 4.89 23.76 19.19
C ALA A 278 6.22 23.46 19.90
N VAL A 279 6.39 23.92 21.14
CA VAL A 279 7.58 23.64 21.95
C VAL A 279 7.71 22.15 22.25
N ARG A 280 6.61 21.45 22.55
CA ARG A 280 6.61 19.99 22.74
C ARG A 280 7.01 19.21 21.49
N VAL A 281 6.62 19.68 20.30
CA VAL A 281 7.12 19.10 19.03
C VAL A 281 8.64 19.28 18.93
N ILE A 282 9.16 20.47 19.24
CA ILE A 282 10.59 20.75 19.20
C ILE A 282 11.34 19.82 20.15
N HIS A 283 10.89 19.67 21.40
CA HIS A 283 11.49 18.73 22.36
C HIS A 283 11.50 17.29 21.83
N LEU A 284 10.36 16.80 21.31
CA LEU A 284 10.26 15.44 20.78
C LEU A 284 11.22 15.20 19.60
N VAL A 285 11.40 16.20 18.74
CA VAL A 285 12.35 16.13 17.62
C VAL A 285 13.78 16.14 18.10
N VAL A 286 14.14 17.02 19.03
CA VAL A 286 15.49 17.14 19.57
C VAL A 286 15.87 15.87 20.34
N GLU A 287 15.00 15.37 21.23
CA GLU A 287 15.24 14.13 21.98
C GLU A 287 15.46 12.92 21.08
N ALA A 288 14.66 12.79 20.02
CA ALA A 288 14.75 11.66 19.09
C ALA A 288 15.93 11.74 18.12
N THR A 289 16.58 12.90 17.99
CA THR A 289 17.71 13.14 17.08
C THR A 289 19.02 13.45 17.79
N ALA A 290 18.99 13.56 19.12
CA ALA A 290 20.16 13.82 19.95
C ALA A 290 21.04 12.55 20.07
N ASP A 291 22.23 12.61 19.48
CA ASP A 291 23.31 11.69 19.83
C ASP A 291 23.76 11.93 21.28
N SER A 292 24.46 10.95 21.86
CA SER A 292 24.97 10.97 23.25
C SER A 292 25.83 12.19 23.64
N THR A 293 26.20 13.04 22.67
CA THR A 293 27.04 14.23 22.81
C THR A 293 26.29 15.55 22.63
N SER A 294 24.97 15.53 22.44
CA SER A 294 24.15 16.74 22.25
C SER A 294 24.02 17.55 23.56
N PRO A 295 24.19 18.89 23.54
CA PRO A 295 24.03 19.75 24.71
C PRO A 295 22.56 19.89 25.17
N TYR A 296 21.62 19.19 24.51
CA TYR A 296 20.19 19.21 24.81
C TYR A 296 19.69 17.92 25.49
N ARG A 297 20.61 17.08 26.01
CA ARG A 297 20.31 15.97 26.92
C ARG A 297 20.64 16.34 28.36
#